data_AF-A0AAD9X7Q6-F1
#
_entry.id   AF-A0AAD9X7Q6-F1
#
_cell.length_a   1.000
_cell.length_b   1.000
_cell.length_c   1.000
_cell.angle_alpha   90.00
_cell.angle_beta   90.00
_cell.angle_gamma   90.00
#
_symmetry.space_group_name_H-M   'P 1'
#
loop_
_entity.id
_entity.type
_entity.pdbx_description
1 polymer ?
#
loop_
_entity_poly.entity_id
_entity_poly.type
_entity_poly.pdbx_seq_one_letter_code
_entity_poly.pdbx_strand_id
1 'polypeptide(L)'
;MMFLQPGRRWLRQQILGSETIQEVELIEGREHYGQKCWILAFDGIDTVDQVRPLVGSTLHAREGDRPQLENGEFYTRELVGMKVLTREERRETRGNL
;
A
#
# COMPACT_ATOMS: atom_id res chain seq x y z
N MET A 1 -1.44 8.54 -1.79
CA MET A 1 -2.87 8.80 -2.07
C MET A 1 -3.52 7.69 -2.92
N MET A 2 -3.11 6.42 -2.75
CA MET A 2 -3.40 5.31 -3.69
C MET A 2 -4.78 4.67 -3.53
N PHE A 3 -5.36 4.76 -2.33
CA PHE A 3 -6.62 4.10 -1.98
C PHE A 3 -7.86 4.99 -2.23
N LEU A 4 -7.67 6.21 -2.73
CA LEU A 4 -8.76 7.14 -3.05
C LEU A 4 -9.26 7.01 -4.50
N GLN A 5 -8.45 6.40 -5.38
CA GLN A 5 -8.80 6.26 -6.79
C GLN A 5 -9.53 4.93 -7.02
N PRO A 6 -10.74 4.96 -7.61
CA PRO A 6 -11.44 3.76 -8.01
C PRO A 6 -10.61 2.95 -9.02
N GLY A 7 -10.85 1.65 -9.06
CA GLY A 7 -10.23 0.79 -10.06
C GLY A 7 -10.04 -0.65 -9.61
N ARG A 8 -9.62 -1.47 -10.56
CA ARG A 8 -9.39 -2.90 -10.38
C ARG A 8 -8.25 -3.19 -9.41
N ARG A 9 -8.48 -4.13 -8.49
CA ARG A 9 -7.53 -4.61 -7.49
C ARG A 9 -7.62 -6.13 -7.36
N TRP A 10 -6.65 -6.72 -6.65
CA TRP A 10 -6.58 -8.16 -6.42
C TRP A 10 -6.45 -8.46 -4.94
N LEU A 11 -7.43 -9.18 -4.38
CA LEU A 11 -7.36 -9.71 -3.03
C LEU A 11 -6.69 -11.07 -3.05
N ARG A 12 -5.56 -11.18 -2.37
CA ARG A 12 -4.88 -12.44 -2.13
C ARG A 12 -5.31 -12.98 -0.77
N GLN A 13 -5.83 -14.20 -0.77
CA GLN A 13 -6.22 -14.95 0.42
C GLN A 13 -5.37 -16.22 0.53
N GLN A 14 -5.15 -16.65 1.76
CA GLN A 14 -4.49 -17.92 2.05
C GLN A 14 -5.50 -18.81 2.77
N ILE A 15 -6.12 -19.72 2.03
CA ILE A 15 -7.18 -20.61 2.52
C ILE A 15 -6.64 -22.04 2.52
N LEU A 16 -6.58 -22.67 3.70
CA LEU A 16 -6.17 -24.08 3.89
C LEU A 16 -4.82 -24.42 3.21
N GLY A 17 -3.87 -23.48 3.24
CA GLY A 17 -2.55 -23.66 2.62
C GLY A 17 -2.51 -23.44 1.10
N SER A 18 -3.65 -23.15 0.47
CA SER A 18 -3.74 -22.73 -0.92
C SER A 18 -3.85 -21.21 -1.00
N GLU A 19 -3.21 -20.64 -2.02
CA GLU A 19 -3.28 -19.21 -2.30
C GLU A 19 -4.34 -18.96 -3.37
N THR A 20 -5.31 -18.12 -3.06
CA THR A 20 -6.35 -17.68 -3.99
C THR A 20 -6.20 -16.20 -4.25
N ILE A 21 -6.33 -15.81 -5.53
CA ILE A 21 -6.35 -14.40 -5.94
C ILE A 21 -7.73 -14.13 -6.53
N GLN A 22 -8.44 -13.18 -5.94
CA GLN A 22 -9.73 -12.71 -6.41
C GLN A 22 -9.59 -11.29 -6.95
N GLU A 23 -10.14 -11.06 -8.14
CA GLU A 23 -10.28 -9.70 -8.69
C GLU A 23 -11.45 -8.99 -8.01
N VAL A 24 -11.24 -7.74 -7.60
CA VAL A 24 -12.27 -6.87 -7.03
C VAL A 24 -12.16 -5.47 -7.61
N GLU A 25 -13.28 -4.77 -7.73
CA GLU A 25 -13.30 -3.39 -8.19
C GLU A 25 -13.41 -2.46 -6.97
N LEU A 26 -12.39 -1.64 -6.73
CA LEU A 26 -12.44 -0.61 -5.68
C LEU A 26 -13.32 0.54 -6.18
N ILE A 27 -14.40 0.84 -5.47
CA ILE A 27 -15.32 1.93 -5.80
C ILE A 27 -14.89 3.21 -5.11
N GLU A 28 -14.50 3.12 -3.83
CA GLU A 28 -14.13 4.28 -3.03
C GLU A 28 -13.17 3.84 -1.91
N GLY A 29 -12.31 4.75 -1.49
CA GLY A 29 -11.65 4.64 -0.20
C GLY A 29 -11.64 5.97 0.52
N ARG A 30 -11.66 5.92 1.85
CA ARG A 30 -11.58 7.10 2.72
C ARG A 30 -10.67 6.83 3.91
N GLU A 31 -10.04 7.88 4.42
CA GLU A 31 -9.28 7.81 5.66
C GLU A 31 -10.23 7.71 6.86
N HIS A 32 -9.91 6.84 7.81
CA HIS A 32 -10.61 6.84 9.09
C HIS A 32 -9.93 7.86 10.01
N TYR A 33 -10.43 9.09 10.06
CA TYR A 33 -9.91 10.10 10.98
C TYR A 33 -9.86 9.56 12.42
N GLY A 34 -8.69 9.63 13.06
CA GLY A 34 -8.43 9.08 14.40
C GLY A 34 -7.79 7.69 14.44
N GLN A 35 -7.72 6.97 13.32
CA GLN A 35 -6.98 5.71 13.20
C GLN A 35 -6.07 5.78 11.97
N LYS A 36 -4.85 5.23 12.03
CA LYS A 36 -3.98 5.12 10.85
C LYS A 36 -4.43 3.99 9.92
N CYS A 37 -5.72 3.97 9.57
CA CYS A 37 -6.32 2.95 8.72
C CYS A 37 -7.22 3.59 7.64
N TRP A 38 -7.44 2.83 6.58
CA TRP A 38 -8.27 3.20 5.44
C TRP A 38 -9.52 2.33 5.42
N ILE A 39 -10.66 2.93 5.08
CA ILE A 39 -11.91 2.22 4.82
C ILE A 39 -12.09 2.16 3.32
N LEU A 40 -12.25 0.96 2.76
CA LEU A 40 -12.41 0.72 1.34
C LEU A 40 -13.80 0.14 1.06
N ALA A 41 -14.40 0.56 -0.05
CA ALA A 41 -15.65 0.03 -0.59
C ALA A 41 -15.37 -0.65 -1.93
N PHE A 42 -15.82 -1.90 -2.08
CA PHE A 42 -15.63 -2.69 -3.28
C PHE A 42 -16.97 -3.01 -3.92
N ASP A 43 -17.00 -3.08 -5.25
CA ASP A 43 -18.20 -3.45 -6.01
C ASP A 43 -18.65 -4.87 -5.65
N GLY A 44 -19.94 -5.04 -5.38
CA GLY A 44 -20.53 -6.34 -5.04
C GLY A 44 -20.24 -6.86 -3.62
N ILE A 45 -19.60 -6.07 -2.75
CA ILE A 45 -19.37 -6.39 -1.34
C ILE A 45 -20.09 -5.36 -0.46
N ASP A 46 -21.38 -5.60 -0.23
CA ASP A 46 -22.27 -4.65 0.45
C ASP A 46 -22.71 -5.12 1.84
N THR A 47 -22.41 -6.38 2.19
CA THR A 47 -22.85 -6.99 3.45
C THR A 47 -21.70 -7.44 4.32
N VAL A 48 -21.90 -7.41 5.64
CA VAL A 48 -20.90 -7.86 6.61
C VAL A 48 -20.50 -9.31 6.35
N ASP A 49 -21.44 -10.17 5.96
CA ASP A 49 -21.16 -11.58 5.70
C ASP A 49 -20.29 -11.82 4.47
N GLN A 50 -20.32 -10.92 3.48
CA GLN A 50 -19.38 -10.94 2.35
C GLN A 50 -18.00 -10.39 2.73
N VAL A 51 -17.92 -9.48 3.70
CA VAL A 51 -16.65 -8.89 4.16
C VAL A 51 -15.89 -9.83 5.10
N ARG A 52 -16.59 -10.57 5.97
CA ARG A 52 -15.98 -11.46 6.98
C ARG A 52 -14.90 -12.40 6.40
N PRO A 53 -15.10 -13.10 5.26
CA PRO A 53 -14.10 -13.98 4.68
C PRO A 53 -12.85 -13.25 4.17
N LEU A 54 -12.95 -11.94 3.90
CA LEU A 54 -11.85 -11.13 3.37
C LEU A 54 -10.90 -10.65 4.47
N VAL A 55 -11.24 -10.83 5.74
CA VAL A 55 -10.36 -10.44 6.86
C VAL A 55 -9.06 -11.25 6.80
N GLY A 56 -7.92 -10.56 6.87
CA GLY A 56 -6.59 -11.16 6.73
C GLY A 56 -6.09 -11.30 5.29
N SER A 57 -6.89 -10.91 4.30
CA SER A 57 -6.45 -10.85 2.89
C SER A 57 -5.43 -9.73 2.68
N THR A 58 -4.58 -9.90 1.68
CA THR A 58 -3.66 -8.85 1.22
C THR A 58 -4.19 -8.24 -0.07
N LEU A 59 -4.33 -6.91 -0.10
CA LEU A 59 -4.75 -6.18 -1.30
C LEU A 59 -3.53 -5.84 -2.16
N HIS A 60 -3.55 -6.31 -3.41
CA HIS A 60 -2.55 -6.03 -4.43
C HIS A 60 -3.11 -5.08 -5.50
N ALA A 61 -2.22 -4.27 -6.06
CA ALA A 61 -2.47 -3.45 -7.23
C ALA A 61 -1.37 -3.73 -8.27
N ARG A 62 -1.67 -3.48 -9.55
CA ARG A 62 -0.64 -3.61 -10.59
C ARG A 62 0.40 -2.51 -10.42
N GLU A 63 1.60 -2.79 -10.91
CA GLU A 63 2.70 -1.82 -10.90
C GLU A 63 2.36 -0.53 -11.65
N GLY A 64 1.55 -0.61 -12.71
CA GLY A 64 1.05 0.55 -13.45
C GLY A 64 -0.04 1.37 -12.76
N ASP A 65 -0.67 0.83 -11.69
CA ASP A 65 -1.68 1.56 -10.90
C ASP A 65 -1.04 2.32 -9.72
N ARG A 66 0.30 2.29 -9.62
CA ARG A 66 1.02 3.08 -8.62
C ARG A 66 0.83 4.57 -8.95
N PRO A 67 0.40 5.41 -7.99
CA PRO A 67 0.33 6.85 -8.23
C PRO A 67 1.71 7.38 -8.63
N GLN A 68 1.73 8.31 -9.58
CA GLN A 68 2.98 8.99 -9.93
C GLN A 68 3.44 9.79 -8.71
N LEU A 69 4.68 9.53 -8.28
CA LEU A 69 5.33 10.31 -7.22
C LEU A 69 5.61 11.71 -7.77
N GLU A 70 5.27 12.74 -7.01
CA GLU A 70 5.73 14.09 -7.34
C GLU A 70 7.24 14.24 -7.04
N ASN A 71 7.86 15.30 -7.57
CA ASN A 71 9.29 15.51 -7.42
C ASN A 71 9.67 15.67 -5.93
N GLY A 72 10.39 14.69 -5.39
CA GLY A 72 10.78 14.63 -3.97
C GLY A 72 10.00 13.62 -3.13
N GLU A 73 9.00 12.93 -3.69
CA GLU A 73 8.35 11.79 -3.05
C GLU A 73 9.03 10.47 -3.43
N PHE A 74 9.07 9.53 -2.49
CA PHE A 74 9.68 8.21 -2.68
C PHE A 74 8.79 7.13 -2.07
N TYR A 75 8.74 5.95 -2.70
CA TYR A 75 8.10 4.81 -2.07
C TYR A 75 8.96 4.31 -0.91
N THR A 76 8.33 3.93 0.20
CA THR A 76 9.06 3.40 1.37
C THR A 76 9.96 2.22 0.99
N ARG A 77 9.52 1.37 0.05
CA ARG A 77 10.33 0.24 -0.44
C ARG A 77 11.60 0.68 -1.17
N GLU A 78 11.61 1.85 -1.80
CA GLU A 78 12.80 2.43 -2.45
C GLU A 78 13.78 3.03 -1.44
N LEU A 79 13.28 3.44 -0.27
CA LEU A 79 14.10 3.94 0.83
C LEU A 79 14.72 2.81 1.68
N VAL A 80 14.20 1.58 1.60
CA VAL A 80 14.76 0.42 2.29
C VAL A 80 16.11 0.05 1.67
N GLY A 81 17.17 0.10 2.49
CA GLY A 81 18.55 -0.19 2.05
C GLY A 81 19.38 1.04 1.68
N MET A 82 18.80 2.24 1.71
CA MET A 82 19.56 3.47 1.55
C MET A 82 20.43 3.74 2.79
N LYS A 83 21.67 4.19 2.55
CA LYS A 83 22.58 4.62 3.60
C LYS A 83 22.13 5.97 4.14
N VAL A 84 21.60 5.98 5.37
CA VAL A 84 21.29 7.22 6.09
C VAL A 84 22.60 7.85 6.53
N LEU A 85 22.85 9.09 6.11
CA LEU A 85 24.01 9.87 6.56
C LEU A 85 23.52 10.89 7.58
N THR A 86 24.06 10.81 8.79
CA THR A 86 23.86 11.85 9.79
C THR A 86 24.74 13.06 9.50
N ARG A 87 24.36 14.25 10.01
CA ARG A 87 25.11 15.50 9.78
C ARG A 87 26.55 15.44 10.32
N GLU A 88 26.81 14.56 11.28
CA GLU A 88 28.13 14.34 11.88
C GLU A 88 29.04 13.52 10.95
N GLU A 89 28.53 12.47 10.31
CA GLU A 89 29.29 11.63 9.35
C GLU A 89 29.70 12.39 8.08
N ARG A 90 28.95 13.43 7.68
CA ARG A 90 29.28 14.32 6.55
C ARG A 90 30.54 15.17 6.76
N ARG A 91 31.00 15.38 8.00
CA ARG A 91 32.21 16.18 8.30
C ARG A 91 33.51 15.39 8.12
N GLU A 92 33.46 14.08 8.30
CA GLU A 92 34.67 13.24 8.31
C GLU A 92 35.17 12.92 6.90
N THR A 93 34.28 12.83 5.91
CA THR A 93 34.66 12.59 4.51
C THR A 93 35.25 13.82 3.79
N ARG A 94 35.15 15.01 4.39
CA ARG A 94 35.75 16.25 3.87
C ARG A 94 37.10 16.58 4.52
N GLY A 95 37.56 15.81 5.50
CA GLY A 95 38.83 16.02 6.20
C GLY A 95 40.03 15.27 5.61
N ASN A 96 39.85 14.54 4.51
CA ASN A 96 40.89 13.70 3.91
C ASN A 96 41.06 13.98 2.40
N LEU A 97 41.08 15.27 2.04
CA LEU A 97 41.60 15.75 0.76
C LEU A 97 42.67 16.81 1.01
#